data_AF-A0A7W6SR22-F1
#
_entry.id   AF-A0A7W6SR22-F1
#
_cell.length_a   1.000
_cell.length_b   1.000
_cell.length_c   1.000
_cell.angle_alpha   90.00
_cell.angle_beta   90.00
_cell.angle_gamma   90.00
#
_symmetry.space_group_name_H-M   'P 1'
#
loop_
_entity.id
_entity.type
_entity.pdbx_description
1 polymer ?
#
loop_
_entity_poly.entity_id
_entity_poly.type
_entity_poly.pdbx_seq_one_letter_code
_entity_poly.pdbx_strand_id
1 'polypeptide(L)'
;MNEFEELFDIAKKLQAAAAAGDAKSISTPLKSLRDAAETVQQSFSGSWLGYHSRVYYDGLTAPPAGAHFSQEWGLKDVSFTSLGSRGAWREYRFDEVIEHILANAAHPDIEPARKAAREANALFDTSKSEIESLLESELSDHDDAFLTKLKTDLEKMEAASKMDIAEHWRPKGQIMTRDTTALGQRTQVPPHIDILAEIAAINNAFALCRGAADVARKAASHLERKGRRKMAADRVGTNVFIGHGRSLMWRELKDFVQDRLGLPWDEFNRVPVAGVTNIARLSEMLDAAAIALLVMTAEDEMADGAVQARMNVVHEAGLFQGRLGFTRAILLLEEGCAEFSNVQGLGQIRFPKGKIAAAFEEVRRVLEREGLIDGK
;
A
#
# COMPACT_ATOMS: atom_id res chain seq x y z
N MET A 1 13.53 6.97 -11.24
CA MET A 1 12.33 7.09 -10.40
C MET A 1 12.47 6.02 -9.34
N ASN A 2 12.11 6.26 -8.08
CA ASN A 2 12.16 5.19 -7.09
C ASN A 2 11.05 4.16 -7.38
N GLU A 3 11.29 2.87 -7.15
CA GLU A 3 10.31 1.80 -7.45
C GLU A 3 8.94 2.04 -6.81
N PHE A 4 8.90 2.63 -5.60
CA PHE A 4 7.64 2.99 -4.95
C PHE A 4 6.90 4.15 -5.63
N GLU A 5 7.59 5.10 -6.26
CA GLU A 5 6.97 6.19 -7.02
C GLU A 5 6.31 5.64 -8.29
N GLU A 6 6.97 4.70 -8.98
CA GLU A 6 6.43 4.01 -10.14
C GLU A 6 5.15 3.24 -9.77
N LEU A 7 5.16 2.51 -8.66
CA LEU A 7 3.98 1.82 -8.14
C LEU A 7 2.84 2.78 -7.78
N PHE A 8 3.13 3.96 -7.22
CA PHE A 8 2.09 4.98 -6.96
C PHE A 8 1.50 5.52 -8.26
N ASP A 9 2.31 5.76 -9.29
CA ASP A 9 1.86 6.23 -10.59
C ASP A 9 1.00 5.18 -11.30
N ILE A 10 1.41 3.91 -11.27
CA ILE A 10 0.61 2.78 -11.77
C ILE A 10 -0.73 2.71 -11.01
N ALA A 11 -0.70 2.76 -9.68
CA ALA A 11 -1.92 2.74 -8.86
C ALA A 11 -2.88 3.90 -9.21
N LYS A 12 -2.36 5.10 -9.49
CA LYS A 12 -3.16 6.26 -9.88
C LYS A 12 -3.83 6.06 -11.23
N LYS A 13 -3.12 5.54 -12.23
CA LYS A 13 -3.66 5.22 -13.57
C LYS A 13 -4.78 4.18 -13.46
N LEU A 14 -4.53 3.08 -12.76
CA LEU A 14 -5.50 2.01 -12.53
C LEU A 14 -6.74 2.51 -11.76
N GLN A 15 -6.55 3.35 -10.74
CA GLN A 15 -7.66 3.95 -10.00
C GLN A 15 -8.54 4.84 -10.88
N ALA A 16 -7.95 5.60 -11.81
CA ALA A 16 -8.69 6.44 -12.74
C ALA A 16 -9.53 5.59 -13.70
N ALA A 17 -8.96 4.50 -14.23
CA ALA A 17 -9.70 3.54 -15.06
C ALA A 17 -10.83 2.85 -14.28
N ALA A 18 -10.58 2.44 -13.03
CA ALA A 18 -11.61 1.87 -12.17
C ALA A 18 -12.77 2.83 -11.88
N ALA A 19 -12.46 4.13 -11.69
CA ALA A 19 -13.46 5.17 -11.45
C ALA A 19 -14.30 5.49 -12.70
N ALA A 20 -13.80 5.19 -13.91
CA ALA A 20 -14.58 5.35 -15.13
C ALA A 20 -15.86 4.48 -15.11
N GLY A 21 -15.80 3.29 -14.50
CA GLY A 21 -16.97 2.41 -14.34
C GLY A 21 -18.10 3.02 -13.49
N ASP A 22 -17.76 3.94 -12.58
CA ASP A 22 -18.72 4.62 -11.70
C ASP A 22 -19.41 5.81 -12.40
N ALA A 23 -18.88 6.26 -13.55
CA ALA A 23 -19.45 7.37 -14.32
C ALA A 23 -20.89 7.07 -14.74
N LYS A 24 -21.79 8.04 -14.59
CA LYS A 24 -23.23 7.85 -14.87
C LYS A 24 -23.51 7.39 -16.30
N SER A 25 -22.67 7.80 -17.26
CA SER A 25 -22.73 7.36 -18.66
C SER A 25 -22.47 5.87 -18.87
N ILE A 26 -21.85 5.20 -17.89
CA ILE A 26 -21.57 3.76 -17.91
C ILE A 26 -22.50 3.04 -16.93
N SER A 27 -22.55 3.49 -15.68
CA SER A 27 -23.28 2.80 -14.61
C SER A 27 -24.81 2.82 -14.81
N THR A 28 -25.38 3.89 -15.37
CA THR A 28 -26.84 4.02 -15.54
C THR A 28 -27.38 3.09 -16.63
N PRO A 29 -26.81 3.06 -17.87
CA PRO A 29 -27.22 2.10 -18.90
C PRO A 29 -27.09 0.64 -18.44
N LEU A 30 -25.97 0.28 -17.81
CA LEU A 30 -25.74 -1.09 -17.32
C LEU A 30 -26.73 -1.49 -16.23
N LYS A 31 -27.07 -0.56 -15.32
CA LYS A 31 -28.08 -0.80 -14.29
C LYS A 31 -29.47 -1.01 -14.90
N SER A 32 -29.91 -0.15 -15.80
CA SER A 32 -31.21 -0.29 -16.48
C SER A 32 -31.33 -1.65 -17.18
N LEU A 33 -30.26 -2.06 -17.88
CA LEU A 33 -30.23 -3.34 -18.58
C LEU A 33 -30.22 -4.53 -17.62
N ARG A 34 -29.49 -4.44 -16.49
CA ARG A 34 -29.49 -5.45 -15.43
C ARG A 34 -30.89 -5.60 -14.83
N ASP A 35 -31.50 -4.51 -14.41
CA ASP A 35 -32.82 -4.51 -13.75
C ASP A 35 -33.90 -5.13 -14.68
N ALA A 36 -33.83 -4.84 -15.99
CA ALA A 36 -34.70 -5.45 -16.99
C ALA A 36 -34.44 -6.96 -17.16
N ALA A 37 -33.18 -7.38 -17.23
CA ALA A 37 -32.82 -8.80 -17.33
C ALA A 37 -33.23 -9.60 -16.08
N GLU A 38 -33.03 -9.02 -14.88
CA GLU A 38 -33.46 -9.61 -13.60
C GLU A 38 -34.99 -9.70 -13.49
N THR A 39 -35.73 -8.76 -14.09
CA THR A 39 -37.19 -8.84 -14.17
C THR A 39 -37.61 -10.04 -15.03
N VAL A 40 -37.02 -10.20 -16.22
CA VAL A 40 -37.31 -11.34 -17.10
C VAL A 40 -36.88 -12.68 -16.48
N GLN A 41 -35.78 -12.70 -15.72
CA GLN A 41 -35.32 -13.87 -14.97
C GLN A 41 -36.40 -14.46 -14.06
N GLN A 42 -37.30 -13.65 -13.51
CA GLN A 42 -38.39 -14.13 -12.64
C GLN A 42 -39.40 -15.03 -13.38
N SER A 43 -39.46 -14.94 -14.71
CA SER A 43 -40.30 -15.78 -15.56
C SER A 43 -39.58 -17.05 -16.05
N PHE A 44 -38.30 -17.22 -15.74
CA PHE A 44 -37.47 -18.30 -16.30
C PHE A 44 -37.83 -19.69 -15.73
N SER A 45 -37.76 -20.71 -16.59
CA SER A 45 -37.96 -22.12 -16.25
C SER A 45 -36.98 -22.67 -15.20
N GLY A 46 -35.86 -21.99 -15.00
CA GLY A 46 -34.77 -22.40 -14.11
C GLY A 46 -33.86 -23.48 -14.70
N SER A 47 -34.03 -23.85 -15.98
CA SER A 47 -33.27 -24.93 -16.61
C SER A 47 -32.49 -24.44 -17.82
N TRP A 48 -31.18 -24.68 -17.82
CA TRP A 48 -30.30 -24.32 -18.95
C TRP A 48 -30.23 -25.42 -20.02
N LEU A 49 -30.98 -26.51 -19.87
CA LEU A 49 -30.86 -27.68 -20.73
C LEU A 49 -31.58 -27.48 -22.06
N GLY A 50 -30.84 -27.47 -23.16
CA GLY A 50 -31.37 -27.37 -24.51
C GLY A 50 -32.33 -26.20 -24.65
N TYR A 51 -33.49 -26.46 -25.26
CA TYR A 51 -34.54 -25.47 -25.44
C TYR A 51 -35.13 -24.96 -24.12
N HIS A 52 -34.98 -25.68 -22.98
CA HIS A 52 -35.46 -25.18 -21.68
C HIS A 52 -34.80 -23.86 -21.29
N SER A 53 -33.57 -23.61 -21.77
CA SER A 53 -32.85 -22.33 -21.62
C SER A 53 -33.62 -21.13 -22.18
N ARG A 54 -34.59 -21.40 -23.06
CA ARG A 54 -35.48 -20.41 -23.69
C ARG A 54 -36.94 -20.58 -23.27
N VAL A 55 -37.22 -21.38 -22.24
CA VAL A 55 -38.57 -21.51 -21.68
C VAL A 55 -38.77 -20.49 -20.59
N TYR A 56 -39.81 -19.68 -20.77
CA TYR A 56 -40.26 -18.67 -19.83
C TYR A 56 -41.77 -18.79 -19.65
N TYR A 57 -42.27 -18.25 -18.54
CA TYR A 57 -43.70 -18.12 -18.34
C TYR A 57 -44.29 -17.06 -19.27
N ASP A 58 -45.55 -17.26 -19.67
CA ASP A 58 -46.22 -16.44 -20.69
C ASP A 58 -46.13 -14.94 -20.40
N GLY A 59 -45.90 -14.19 -21.47
CA GLY A 59 -45.67 -12.74 -21.42
C GLY A 59 -44.37 -12.32 -20.71
N LEU A 60 -43.42 -13.24 -20.45
CA LEU A 60 -42.20 -12.99 -19.68
C LEU A 60 -42.50 -12.42 -18.28
N THR A 61 -43.62 -12.87 -17.69
CA THR A 61 -44.08 -12.46 -16.35
C THR A 61 -43.80 -13.52 -15.30
N ALA A 62 -43.67 -13.14 -14.03
CA ALA A 62 -43.45 -14.10 -12.97
C ALA A 62 -44.60 -15.12 -12.88
N PRO A 63 -44.32 -16.44 -12.77
CA PRO A 63 -45.36 -17.45 -12.71
C PRO A 63 -46.17 -17.31 -11.41
N PRO A 64 -47.52 -17.43 -11.46
CA PRO A 64 -48.35 -17.41 -10.27
C PRO A 64 -48.14 -18.67 -9.42
N ALA A 65 -48.58 -18.63 -8.17
CA ALA A 65 -48.52 -19.78 -7.28
C ALA A 65 -49.18 -21.03 -7.91
N GLY A 66 -48.48 -22.17 -7.85
CA GLY A 66 -48.93 -23.43 -8.44
C GLY A 66 -48.55 -23.64 -9.91
N ALA A 67 -48.05 -22.61 -10.60
CA ALA A 67 -47.40 -22.79 -11.90
C ALA A 67 -45.96 -23.26 -11.69
N HIS A 68 -45.63 -24.43 -12.24
CA HIS A 68 -44.32 -25.07 -12.06
C HIS A 68 -43.84 -25.67 -13.38
N PHE A 69 -42.63 -25.31 -13.78
CA PHE A 69 -41.97 -25.96 -14.90
C PHE A 69 -41.33 -27.28 -14.46
N SER A 70 -41.61 -28.35 -15.20
CA SER A 70 -41.02 -29.67 -14.93
C SER A 70 -39.76 -29.86 -15.76
N GLN A 71 -38.58 -29.74 -15.15
CA GLN A 71 -37.31 -29.98 -15.87
C GLN A 71 -37.15 -31.44 -16.35
N GLU A 72 -37.87 -32.37 -15.72
CA GLU A 72 -37.88 -33.78 -16.11
C GLU A 72 -38.64 -33.99 -17.42
N TRP A 73 -39.75 -33.28 -17.62
CA TRP A 73 -40.68 -33.51 -18.73
C TRP A 73 -40.72 -32.36 -19.76
N GLY A 74 -40.10 -31.23 -19.47
CA GLY A 74 -40.09 -30.05 -20.34
C GLY A 74 -41.49 -29.53 -20.64
N LEU A 75 -41.74 -29.21 -21.91
CA LEU A 75 -43.05 -28.83 -22.44
C LEU A 75 -43.81 -30.02 -23.05
N LYS A 76 -43.38 -31.27 -22.82
CA LYS A 76 -44.08 -32.45 -23.33
C LYS A 76 -45.48 -32.55 -22.73
N ASP A 77 -46.46 -32.91 -23.56
CA ASP A 77 -47.81 -33.20 -23.10
C ASP A 77 -47.83 -34.52 -22.33
N VAL A 78 -47.96 -34.41 -21.01
CA VAL A 78 -48.17 -35.53 -20.08
C VAL A 78 -49.41 -35.30 -19.22
N SER A 79 -50.43 -34.66 -19.82
CA SER A 79 -51.71 -34.32 -19.19
C SER A 79 -52.39 -35.52 -18.49
N PHE A 80 -52.18 -36.75 -18.98
CA PHE A 80 -52.71 -37.98 -18.40
C PHE A 80 -52.08 -38.40 -17.06
N THR A 81 -50.89 -37.90 -16.70
CA THR A 81 -50.14 -38.38 -15.52
C THR A 81 -49.91 -37.32 -14.45
N SER A 82 -50.28 -36.06 -14.69
CA SER A 82 -50.04 -34.89 -13.82
C SER A 82 -48.56 -34.58 -13.50
N LEU A 83 -47.61 -35.26 -14.16
CA LEU A 83 -46.15 -35.17 -13.92
C LEU A 83 -45.46 -34.04 -14.71
N GLY A 84 -46.20 -33.34 -15.58
CA GLY A 84 -45.67 -32.33 -16.50
C GLY A 84 -45.64 -30.91 -15.94
N SER A 85 -45.20 -30.00 -16.80
CA SER A 85 -45.26 -28.56 -16.51
C SER A 85 -46.71 -28.10 -16.30
N ARG A 86 -46.92 -27.25 -15.30
CA ARG A 86 -48.22 -26.66 -14.96
C ARG A 86 -48.17 -25.15 -15.15
N GLY A 87 -49.21 -24.59 -15.79
CA GLY A 87 -49.28 -23.19 -16.15
C GLY A 87 -48.83 -22.90 -17.57
N ALA A 88 -48.86 -21.64 -17.98
CA ALA A 88 -48.62 -21.18 -19.34
C ALA A 88 -47.12 -21.02 -19.64
N TRP A 89 -46.35 -22.11 -19.55
CA TRP A 89 -44.93 -22.11 -19.94
C TRP A 89 -44.78 -22.22 -21.46
N ARG A 90 -43.88 -21.42 -22.04
CA ARG A 90 -43.66 -21.37 -23.49
C ARG A 90 -42.19 -21.24 -23.83
N GLU A 91 -41.79 -21.86 -24.93
CA GLU A 91 -40.48 -21.60 -25.53
C GLU A 91 -40.54 -20.29 -26.33
N TYR A 92 -39.57 -19.42 -26.08
CA TYR A 92 -39.37 -18.17 -26.82
C TYR A 92 -38.18 -18.29 -27.78
N ARG A 93 -38.13 -17.42 -28.79
CA ARG A 93 -36.89 -17.27 -29.56
C ARG A 93 -35.85 -16.54 -28.73
N PHE A 94 -34.58 -16.88 -28.93
CA PHE A 94 -33.48 -16.23 -28.20
C PHE A 94 -33.51 -14.71 -28.38
N ASP A 95 -33.54 -14.25 -29.63
CA ASP A 95 -33.53 -12.82 -29.98
C ASP A 95 -34.78 -12.08 -29.48
N GLU A 96 -35.92 -12.77 -29.37
CA GLU A 96 -37.17 -12.18 -28.88
C GLU A 96 -37.07 -11.82 -27.39
N VAL A 97 -36.44 -12.68 -26.59
CA VAL A 97 -36.21 -12.41 -25.16
C VAL A 97 -35.19 -11.28 -25.00
N ILE A 98 -34.11 -11.29 -25.81
CA ILE A 98 -33.11 -10.20 -25.80
C ILE A 98 -33.78 -8.87 -26.14
N GLU A 99 -34.56 -8.81 -27.22
CA GLU A 99 -35.26 -7.60 -27.66
C GLU A 99 -36.25 -7.10 -26.61
N HIS A 100 -36.98 -8.00 -25.94
CA HIS A 100 -37.87 -7.63 -24.85
C HIS A 100 -37.11 -7.01 -23.66
N ILE A 101 -35.94 -7.56 -23.30
CA ILE A 101 -35.09 -6.99 -22.24
C ILE A 101 -34.59 -5.60 -22.65
N LEU A 102 -34.13 -5.43 -23.89
CA LEU A 102 -33.69 -4.14 -24.41
C LEU A 102 -34.82 -3.11 -24.40
N ALA A 103 -36.02 -3.49 -24.85
CA ALA A 103 -37.18 -2.62 -24.85
C ALA A 103 -37.59 -2.18 -23.42
N ASN A 104 -37.60 -3.11 -22.46
CA ASN A 104 -37.88 -2.80 -21.05
C ASN A 104 -36.83 -1.88 -20.43
N ALA A 105 -35.58 -1.97 -20.88
CA ALA A 105 -34.50 -1.10 -20.45
C ALA A 105 -34.44 0.24 -21.22
N ALA A 106 -35.40 0.50 -22.12
CA ALA A 106 -35.47 1.65 -23.03
C ALA A 106 -34.28 1.75 -24.02
N HIS A 107 -33.83 0.60 -24.53
CA HIS A 107 -32.71 0.45 -25.48
C HIS A 107 -31.46 1.25 -25.05
N PRO A 108 -30.87 0.92 -23.89
CA PRO A 108 -29.74 1.67 -23.37
C PRO A 108 -28.51 1.44 -24.26
N ASP A 109 -27.78 2.53 -24.57
CA ASP A 109 -26.49 2.41 -25.25
C ASP A 109 -25.41 1.97 -24.26
N ILE A 110 -24.88 0.76 -24.47
CA ILE A 110 -23.82 0.16 -23.66
C ILE A 110 -22.46 0.11 -24.38
N GLU A 111 -22.35 0.62 -25.61
CA GLU A 111 -21.06 0.69 -26.32
C GLU A 111 -19.99 1.51 -25.58
N PRO A 112 -20.32 2.65 -24.93
CA PRO A 112 -19.37 3.36 -24.09
C PRO A 112 -18.80 2.49 -22.97
N ALA A 113 -19.65 1.65 -22.34
CA ALA A 113 -19.25 0.74 -21.29
C ALA A 113 -18.35 -0.39 -21.82
N ARG A 114 -18.69 -0.98 -22.97
CA ARG A 114 -17.88 -2.00 -23.67
C ARG A 114 -16.49 -1.45 -24.02
N LYS A 115 -16.43 -0.23 -24.56
CA LYS A 115 -15.17 0.43 -24.91
C LYS A 115 -14.32 0.68 -23.67
N ALA A 116 -14.89 1.27 -22.62
CA ALA A 116 -14.19 1.55 -21.38
C ALA A 116 -13.68 0.27 -20.68
N ALA A 117 -14.45 -0.82 -20.72
CA ALA A 117 -14.01 -2.12 -20.19
C ALA A 117 -12.83 -2.71 -20.96
N ARG A 118 -12.82 -2.60 -22.30
CA ARG A 118 -11.66 -3.02 -23.12
C ARG A 118 -10.41 -2.22 -22.78
N GLU A 119 -10.54 -0.91 -22.65
CA GLU A 119 -9.44 -0.01 -22.26
C GLU A 119 -8.93 -0.33 -20.84
N ALA A 120 -9.85 -0.60 -19.90
CA ALA A 120 -9.52 -0.98 -18.53
C ALA A 120 -8.79 -2.32 -18.47
N ASN A 121 -9.23 -3.35 -19.21
CA ASN A 121 -8.54 -4.65 -19.27
C ASN A 121 -7.13 -4.51 -19.86
N ALA A 122 -6.96 -3.77 -20.96
CA ALA A 122 -5.65 -3.55 -21.56
C ALA A 122 -4.69 -2.82 -20.60
N LEU A 123 -5.20 -1.83 -19.85
CA LEU A 123 -4.42 -1.15 -18.82
C LEU A 123 -4.08 -2.10 -17.67
N PHE A 124 -5.05 -2.90 -17.20
CA PHE A 124 -4.85 -3.89 -16.14
C PHE A 124 -3.77 -4.89 -16.51
N ASP A 125 -3.81 -5.48 -17.71
CA ASP A 125 -2.82 -6.46 -18.16
C ASP A 125 -1.41 -5.87 -18.17
N THR A 126 -1.26 -4.68 -18.74
CA THR A 126 0.03 -3.98 -18.80
C THR A 126 0.55 -3.64 -17.40
N SER A 127 -0.32 -3.05 -16.56
CA SER A 127 0.05 -2.67 -15.20
C SER A 127 0.30 -3.88 -14.29
N LYS A 128 -0.41 -5.00 -14.49
CA LYS A 128 -0.18 -6.24 -13.75
C LYS A 128 1.24 -6.72 -13.96
N SER A 129 1.69 -6.81 -15.21
CA SER A 129 3.06 -7.20 -15.54
C SER A 129 4.10 -6.22 -14.99
N GLU A 130 3.85 -4.91 -15.05
CA GLU A 130 4.75 -3.90 -14.46
C GLU A 130 4.87 -4.04 -12.93
N ILE A 131 3.74 -4.20 -12.23
CA ILE A 131 3.73 -4.39 -10.77
C ILE A 131 4.44 -5.70 -10.40
N GLU A 132 4.16 -6.80 -11.10
CA GLU A 132 4.83 -8.09 -10.87
C GLU A 132 6.34 -7.97 -11.04
N SER A 133 6.80 -7.28 -12.07
CA SER A 133 8.23 -7.04 -12.31
C SER A 133 8.88 -6.23 -11.19
N LEU A 134 8.23 -5.17 -10.70
CA LEU A 134 8.73 -4.35 -9.60
C LEU A 134 8.77 -5.12 -8.27
N LEU A 135 7.73 -5.93 -8.00
CA LEU A 135 7.69 -6.77 -6.81
C LEU A 135 8.74 -7.89 -6.85
N GLU A 136 8.96 -8.50 -8.00
CA GLU A 136 9.98 -9.54 -8.18
C GLU A 136 11.39 -9.00 -7.98
N SER A 137 11.67 -7.78 -8.49
CA SER A 137 12.95 -7.08 -8.29
C SER A 137 13.28 -6.96 -6.80
N GLU A 138 12.39 -6.38 -5.99
CA GLU A 138 12.62 -6.22 -4.55
C GLU A 138 12.70 -7.56 -3.80
N LEU A 139 11.85 -8.52 -4.16
CA LEU A 139 11.83 -9.85 -3.53
C LEU A 139 13.10 -10.66 -3.83
N SER A 140 13.77 -10.40 -4.96
CA SER A 140 15.03 -11.05 -5.31
C SER A 140 16.20 -10.61 -4.41
N ASP A 141 16.16 -9.37 -3.91
CA ASP A 141 17.17 -8.82 -3.02
C ASP A 141 16.88 -9.16 -1.54
N HIS A 142 15.59 -9.23 -1.17
CA HIS A 142 15.17 -9.36 0.23
C HIS A 142 13.87 -10.18 0.39
N ASP A 143 13.89 -11.17 1.29
CA ASP A 143 12.68 -11.89 1.69
C ASP A 143 11.68 -10.94 2.38
N ASP A 144 10.52 -10.75 1.77
CA ASP A 144 9.43 -9.93 2.32
C ASP A 144 8.07 -10.63 2.16
N ALA A 145 7.63 -11.29 3.24
CA ALA A 145 6.38 -12.06 3.25
C ALA A 145 5.13 -11.21 2.91
N PHE A 146 5.15 -9.90 3.15
CA PHE A 146 4.05 -9.03 2.79
C PHE A 146 4.00 -8.80 1.28
N LEU A 147 5.14 -8.49 0.66
CA LEU A 147 5.24 -8.34 -0.79
C LEU A 147 4.96 -9.66 -1.52
N THR A 148 5.42 -10.81 -1.00
CA THR A 148 5.09 -12.13 -1.55
C THR A 148 3.59 -12.39 -1.56
N LYS A 149 2.89 -12.05 -0.47
CA LYS A 149 1.43 -12.17 -0.41
C LYS A 149 0.76 -11.26 -1.44
N LEU A 150 1.19 -10.00 -1.54
CA LEU A 150 0.65 -9.05 -2.51
C LEU A 150 0.82 -9.53 -3.96
N LYS A 151 2.00 -10.06 -4.30
CA LYS A 151 2.27 -10.67 -5.60
C LYS A 151 1.33 -11.85 -5.88
N THR A 152 1.19 -12.77 -4.93
CA THR A 152 0.29 -13.93 -5.05
C THR A 152 -1.18 -13.51 -5.21
N ASP A 153 -1.60 -12.45 -4.53
CA ASP A 153 -2.96 -11.93 -4.65
C ASP A 153 -3.20 -11.28 -6.03
N LEU A 154 -2.19 -10.62 -6.60
CA LEU A 154 -2.23 -10.04 -7.95
C LEU A 154 -2.25 -11.12 -9.04
N GLU A 155 -1.46 -12.19 -8.89
CA GLU A 155 -1.38 -13.29 -9.85
C GLU A 155 -2.76 -13.94 -10.10
N LYS A 156 -3.56 -14.09 -9.03
CA LYS A 156 -4.93 -14.66 -9.07
C LYS A 156 -5.97 -13.77 -9.78
N MET A 157 -5.63 -12.51 -10.07
CA MET A 157 -6.54 -11.59 -10.74
C MET A 157 -6.46 -11.81 -12.26
N GLU A 158 -7.58 -12.23 -12.87
CA GLU A 158 -7.66 -12.49 -14.31
C GLU A 158 -8.94 -11.87 -14.88
N ALA A 159 -8.83 -11.33 -16.09
CA ALA A 159 -9.97 -10.83 -16.85
C ALA A 159 -10.88 -11.99 -17.25
N ALA A 160 -12.14 -11.94 -16.82
CA ALA A 160 -13.14 -12.92 -17.20
C ALA A 160 -13.93 -12.43 -18.42
N SER A 161 -13.98 -13.24 -19.48
CA SER A 161 -14.88 -12.97 -20.60
C SER A 161 -16.33 -13.25 -20.22
N LYS A 162 -17.27 -12.75 -21.02
CA LYS A 162 -18.69 -13.10 -20.93
C LYS A 162 -18.90 -14.62 -20.91
N MET A 163 -18.15 -15.36 -21.73
CA MET A 163 -18.25 -16.82 -21.78
C MET A 163 -17.75 -17.47 -20.50
N ASP A 164 -16.64 -17.00 -19.93
CA ASP A 164 -16.09 -17.53 -18.68
C ASP A 164 -17.06 -17.33 -17.52
N ILE A 165 -17.73 -16.18 -17.47
CA ILE A 165 -18.74 -15.87 -16.47
C ILE A 165 -19.96 -16.77 -16.63
N ALA A 166 -20.48 -16.91 -17.85
CA ALA A 166 -21.62 -17.78 -18.12
C ALA A 166 -21.32 -19.25 -17.78
N GLU A 167 -20.11 -19.71 -18.09
CA GLU A 167 -19.63 -21.05 -17.75
C GLU A 167 -19.47 -21.24 -16.24
N HIS A 168 -19.01 -20.21 -15.52
CA HIS A 168 -18.92 -20.22 -14.07
C HIS A 168 -20.30 -20.32 -13.39
N TRP A 169 -21.30 -19.61 -13.93
CA TRP A 169 -22.69 -19.62 -13.42
C TRP A 169 -23.49 -20.85 -13.86
N ARG A 170 -22.99 -21.61 -14.83
CA ARG A 170 -23.66 -22.79 -15.34
C ARG A 170 -23.94 -23.77 -14.19
N PRO A 171 -25.19 -24.28 -14.05
CA PRO A 171 -25.50 -25.30 -13.07
C PRO A 171 -24.58 -26.52 -13.21
N LYS A 172 -23.96 -26.94 -12.11
CA LYS A 172 -23.10 -28.13 -12.03
C LYS A 172 -23.86 -29.25 -11.34
N GLY A 173 -23.82 -30.46 -11.89
CA GLY A 173 -24.44 -31.64 -11.28
C GLY A 173 -25.08 -32.59 -12.30
N GLN A 174 -25.63 -33.68 -11.79
CA GLN A 174 -26.32 -34.67 -12.61
C GLN A 174 -27.69 -34.13 -13.03
N ILE A 175 -27.94 -34.11 -14.34
CA ILE A 175 -29.22 -33.69 -14.92
C ILE A 175 -30.10 -34.93 -15.05
N MET A 176 -31.22 -34.98 -14.32
CA MET A 176 -32.25 -36.02 -14.47
C MET A 176 -33.39 -35.48 -15.34
N THR A 177 -33.45 -35.94 -16.59
CA THR A 177 -34.51 -35.56 -17.52
C THR A 177 -34.98 -36.73 -18.38
N ARG A 178 -36.29 -36.76 -18.67
CA ARG A 178 -36.92 -37.62 -19.67
C ARG A 178 -37.20 -36.84 -20.97
N ASP A 179 -36.82 -35.57 -21.03
CA ASP A 179 -36.81 -34.78 -22.26
C ASP A 179 -35.54 -35.02 -23.07
N THR A 180 -35.58 -36.04 -23.92
CA THR A 180 -34.49 -36.41 -24.83
C THR A 180 -34.12 -35.31 -25.82
N THR A 181 -35.05 -34.42 -26.18
CA THR A 181 -34.79 -33.30 -27.09
C THR A 181 -33.90 -32.28 -26.40
N ALA A 182 -34.29 -31.87 -25.19
CA ALA A 182 -33.48 -30.95 -24.38
C ALA A 182 -32.10 -31.57 -24.06
N LEU A 183 -32.07 -32.86 -23.71
CA LEU A 183 -30.82 -33.58 -23.42
C LEU A 183 -29.85 -33.58 -24.61
N GLY A 184 -30.34 -33.88 -25.82
CA GLY A 184 -29.54 -33.92 -27.04
C GLY A 184 -28.96 -32.55 -27.43
N GLN A 185 -29.66 -31.47 -27.09
CA GLN A 185 -29.26 -30.09 -27.37
C GLN A 185 -28.20 -29.54 -26.39
N ARG A 186 -27.88 -30.29 -25.33
CA ARG A 186 -26.91 -29.94 -24.28
C ARG A 186 -27.25 -28.62 -23.57
N THR A 187 -26.43 -28.25 -22.59
CA THR A 187 -26.62 -26.99 -21.86
C THR A 187 -26.39 -25.79 -22.78
N GLN A 188 -27.29 -24.82 -22.73
CA GLN A 188 -27.25 -23.57 -23.48
C GLN A 188 -27.45 -22.40 -22.51
N VAL A 189 -26.80 -21.27 -22.79
CA VAL A 189 -26.91 -20.08 -21.96
C VAL A 189 -28.28 -19.43 -22.18
N PRO A 190 -29.08 -19.20 -21.13
CA PRO A 190 -30.36 -18.50 -21.26
C PRO A 190 -30.17 -17.04 -21.72
N PRO A 191 -31.08 -16.47 -22.54
CA PRO A 191 -30.98 -15.09 -23.02
C PRO A 191 -30.74 -14.02 -21.94
N HIS A 192 -31.47 -14.04 -20.83
CA HIS A 192 -31.27 -13.07 -19.74
C HIS A 192 -29.91 -13.23 -19.05
N ILE A 193 -29.42 -14.47 -18.93
CA ILE A 193 -28.08 -14.75 -18.37
C ILE A 193 -26.98 -14.27 -19.32
N ASP A 194 -27.18 -14.40 -20.63
CA ASP A 194 -26.25 -13.90 -21.63
C ASP A 194 -25.98 -12.40 -21.47
N ILE A 195 -27.04 -11.61 -21.24
CA ILE A 195 -26.95 -10.18 -20.91
C ILE A 195 -26.27 -9.96 -19.55
N LEU A 196 -26.70 -10.67 -18.50
CA LEU A 196 -26.14 -10.52 -17.16
C LEU A 196 -24.63 -10.84 -17.11
N ALA A 197 -24.20 -11.87 -17.85
CA ALA A 197 -22.80 -12.27 -17.95
C ALA A 197 -21.96 -11.19 -18.66
N GLU A 198 -22.52 -10.54 -19.68
CA GLU A 198 -21.87 -9.41 -20.34
C GLU A 198 -21.68 -8.22 -19.39
N ILE A 199 -22.74 -7.85 -18.66
CA ILE A 199 -22.70 -6.78 -17.67
C ILE A 199 -21.67 -7.12 -16.57
N ALA A 200 -21.61 -8.38 -16.13
CA ALA A 200 -20.64 -8.83 -15.15
C ALA A 200 -19.20 -8.75 -15.68
N ALA A 201 -18.95 -9.11 -16.94
CA ALA A 201 -17.61 -9.00 -17.55
C ALA A 201 -17.15 -7.55 -17.64
N ILE A 202 -18.04 -6.63 -18.05
CA ILE A 202 -17.77 -5.19 -18.08
C ILE A 202 -17.41 -4.68 -16.67
N ASN A 203 -18.18 -5.05 -15.64
CA ASN A 203 -17.90 -4.63 -14.27
C ASN A 203 -16.61 -5.26 -13.70
N ASN A 204 -16.30 -6.49 -14.08
CA ASN A 204 -15.08 -7.19 -13.68
C ASN A 204 -13.82 -6.43 -14.15
N ALA A 205 -13.82 -5.87 -15.36
CA ALA A 205 -12.69 -5.07 -15.86
C ALA A 205 -12.34 -3.88 -14.94
N PHE A 206 -13.35 -3.14 -14.48
CA PHE A 206 -13.15 -2.03 -13.55
C PHE A 206 -12.76 -2.50 -12.14
N ALA A 207 -13.31 -3.64 -11.70
CA ALA A 207 -12.98 -4.24 -10.41
C ALA A 207 -11.52 -4.73 -10.36
N LEU A 208 -11.00 -5.31 -11.45
CA LEU A 208 -9.61 -5.73 -11.58
C LEU A 208 -8.66 -4.54 -11.50
N CYS A 209 -8.95 -3.45 -12.22
CA CYS A 209 -8.19 -2.21 -12.10
C CYS A 209 -8.15 -1.71 -10.64
N ARG A 210 -9.29 -1.75 -9.93
CA ARG A 210 -9.37 -1.34 -8.53
C ARG A 210 -8.53 -2.24 -7.62
N GLY A 211 -8.61 -3.56 -7.81
CA GLY A 211 -7.83 -4.55 -7.07
C GLY A 211 -6.33 -4.39 -7.28
N ALA A 212 -5.88 -4.25 -8.53
CA ALA A 212 -4.48 -4.01 -8.85
C ALA A 212 -3.97 -2.67 -8.33
N ALA A 213 -4.79 -1.60 -8.38
CA ALA A 213 -4.44 -0.31 -7.79
C ALA A 213 -4.22 -0.41 -6.28
N ASP A 214 -5.06 -1.17 -5.57
CA ASP A 214 -4.92 -1.40 -4.14
C ASP A 214 -3.66 -2.21 -3.79
N VAL A 215 -3.31 -3.21 -4.61
CA VAL A 215 -2.06 -3.97 -4.47
C VAL A 215 -0.86 -3.04 -4.67
N ALA A 216 -0.81 -2.30 -5.78
CA ALA A 216 0.27 -1.37 -6.09
C ALA A 216 0.44 -0.30 -5.01
N ARG A 217 -0.65 0.30 -4.51
CA ARG A 217 -0.61 1.31 -3.44
C ARG A 217 -0.07 0.74 -2.13
N LYS A 218 -0.46 -0.49 -1.77
CA LYS A 218 0.04 -1.19 -0.56
C LYS A 218 1.52 -1.50 -0.67
N ALA A 219 1.96 -1.99 -1.83
CA ALA A 219 3.37 -2.25 -2.12
C ALA A 219 4.20 -0.96 -2.06
N ALA A 220 3.78 0.09 -2.78
CA ALA A 220 4.42 1.41 -2.76
C ALA A 220 4.58 1.96 -1.34
N SER A 221 3.49 1.95 -0.54
CA SER A 221 3.52 2.45 0.84
C SER A 221 4.44 1.63 1.76
N HIS A 222 4.61 0.34 1.47
CA HIS A 222 5.51 -0.53 2.22
C HIS A 222 6.97 -0.25 1.87
N LEU A 223 7.28 -0.18 0.57
CA LEU A 223 8.61 0.17 0.06
C LEU A 223 9.04 1.58 0.49
N GLU A 224 8.15 2.56 0.45
CA GLU A 224 8.42 3.92 0.92
C GLU A 224 8.80 3.93 2.41
N ARG A 225 8.06 3.19 3.25
CA ARG A 225 8.37 3.09 4.69
C ARG A 225 9.71 2.38 4.93
N LYS A 226 10.01 1.33 4.15
CA LYS A 226 11.29 0.61 4.20
C LYS A 226 12.45 1.54 3.80
N GLY A 227 12.29 2.28 2.71
CA GLY A 227 13.23 3.28 2.23
C GLY A 227 13.45 4.40 3.25
N ARG A 228 12.39 4.97 3.84
CA ARG A 228 12.51 5.99 4.89
C ARG A 228 13.22 5.48 6.14
N ARG A 229 13.00 4.22 6.55
CA ARG A 229 13.72 3.60 7.68
C ARG A 229 15.20 3.40 7.35
N LYS A 230 15.53 2.95 6.14
CA LYS A 230 16.90 2.82 5.66
C LYS A 230 17.60 4.19 5.64
N MET A 231 16.96 5.20 5.04
CA MET A 231 17.46 6.58 5.06
C MET A 231 17.57 7.15 6.48
N ALA A 232 16.67 6.83 7.40
CA ALA A 232 16.76 7.28 8.80
C ALA A 232 17.90 6.58 9.55
N ALA A 233 18.15 5.30 9.28
CA ALA A 233 19.29 4.56 9.79
C ALA A 233 20.62 5.11 9.21
N ASP A 234 20.65 5.39 7.92
CA ASP A 234 21.80 6.00 7.22
C ASP A 234 22.03 7.47 7.63
N ARG A 235 20.99 8.15 8.16
CA ARG A 235 21.03 9.51 8.70
C ARG A 235 21.34 9.57 10.20
N VAL A 236 21.53 8.44 10.89
CA VAL A 236 22.23 8.48 12.18
C VAL A 236 23.65 8.91 11.84
N GLY A 237 23.96 10.19 12.07
CA GLY A 237 25.22 10.79 11.71
C GLY A 237 26.41 9.96 12.19
N THR A 238 27.53 10.01 11.47
CA THR A 238 28.77 9.32 11.87
C THR A 238 29.71 10.21 12.69
N ASN A 239 29.42 11.52 12.77
CA ASN A 239 30.38 12.51 13.30
C ASN A 239 30.25 12.67 14.82
N VAL A 240 31.39 12.82 15.48
CA VAL A 240 31.46 13.27 16.87
C VAL A 240 31.47 14.80 16.89
N PHE A 241 30.41 15.42 17.39
CA PHE A 241 30.41 16.86 17.63
C PHE A 241 31.23 17.19 18.88
N ILE A 242 32.11 18.18 18.80
CA ILE A 242 32.90 18.67 19.92
C ILE A 242 32.52 20.14 20.20
N GLY A 243 31.73 20.35 21.26
CA GLY A 243 31.40 21.68 21.75
C GLY A 243 32.43 22.13 22.79
N HIS A 244 32.90 23.37 22.72
CA HIS A 244 33.99 23.83 23.58
C HIS A 244 34.01 25.34 23.82
N GLY A 245 34.66 25.75 24.91
CA GLY A 245 34.91 27.15 25.26
C GLY A 245 36.18 27.71 24.58
N ARG A 246 36.88 28.63 25.24
CA ARG A 246 38.18 29.15 24.79
C ARG A 246 39.34 28.20 25.06
N SER A 247 39.19 27.27 26.00
CA SER A 247 40.23 26.31 26.37
C SER A 247 40.69 25.51 25.15
N LEU A 248 42.00 25.31 25.00
CA LEU A 248 42.56 24.52 23.89
C LEU A 248 42.48 23.00 24.12
N MET A 249 41.96 22.56 25.27
CA MET A 249 41.90 21.14 25.66
C MET A 249 41.03 20.31 24.69
N TRP A 250 40.06 20.92 24.02
CA TRP A 250 39.26 20.23 22.99
C TRP A 250 40.14 19.69 21.85
N ARG A 251 41.30 20.28 21.57
CA ARG A 251 42.21 19.80 20.52
C ARG A 251 42.76 18.42 20.85
N GLU A 252 43.11 18.18 22.12
CA GLU A 252 43.58 16.89 22.59
C GLU A 252 42.47 15.83 22.48
N LEU A 253 41.23 16.20 22.82
CA LEU A 253 40.07 15.33 22.62
C LEU A 253 39.83 15.04 21.14
N LYS A 254 39.94 16.05 20.29
CA LYS A 254 39.78 15.95 18.83
C LYS A 254 40.85 15.03 18.22
N ASP A 255 42.11 15.15 18.64
CA ASP A 255 43.20 14.26 18.21
C ASP A 255 42.95 12.82 18.71
N PHE A 256 42.42 12.64 19.93
CA PHE A 256 42.00 11.32 20.41
C PHE A 256 40.89 10.69 19.55
N VAL A 257 39.82 11.46 19.27
CA VAL A 257 38.69 11.01 18.45
C VAL A 257 39.12 10.68 17.01
N GLN A 258 39.94 11.54 16.40
CA GLN A 258 40.40 11.38 15.03
C GLN A 258 41.48 10.31 14.90
N ASP A 259 42.58 10.44 15.63
CA ASP A 259 43.81 9.67 15.37
C ASP A 259 43.78 8.31 16.07
N ARG A 260 43.16 8.22 17.26
CA ARG A 260 43.10 6.95 18.02
C ARG A 260 41.83 6.15 17.75
N LEU A 261 40.69 6.82 17.56
CA LEU A 261 39.41 6.14 17.34
C LEU A 261 38.98 6.10 15.86
N GLY A 262 39.62 6.89 14.99
CA GLY A 262 39.31 6.89 13.56
C GLY A 262 37.94 7.48 13.22
N LEU A 263 37.33 8.23 14.15
CA LEU A 263 36.00 8.79 13.96
C LEU A 263 36.07 10.18 13.31
N PRO A 264 35.15 10.50 12.39
CA PRO A 264 35.00 11.86 11.90
C PRO A 264 34.46 12.76 13.01
N TRP A 265 34.87 14.02 13.02
CA TRP A 265 34.50 14.99 14.06
C TRP A 265 34.13 16.34 13.45
N ASP A 266 33.39 17.13 14.21
CA ASP A 266 33.05 18.51 13.83
C ASP A 266 33.08 19.47 15.03
N GLU A 267 33.46 20.73 14.78
CA GLU A 267 33.46 21.81 15.78
C GLU A 267 32.84 23.10 15.21
N PHE A 268 32.27 23.92 16.08
CA PHE A 268 31.57 25.14 15.68
C PHE A 268 32.51 26.16 15.01
N ASN A 269 33.78 26.24 15.43
CA ASN A 269 34.72 27.29 15.01
C ASN A 269 35.50 27.01 13.72
N ARG A 270 35.29 25.87 13.04
CA ARG A 270 35.88 25.65 11.71
C ARG A 270 35.39 26.75 10.74
N VAL A 271 36.14 27.16 9.71
CA VAL A 271 35.80 28.36 8.92
C VAL A 271 34.45 28.16 8.18
N PRO A 272 33.44 29.04 8.37
CA PRO A 272 32.19 28.96 7.61
C PRO A 272 32.45 29.21 6.12
N VAL A 273 31.77 28.46 5.25
CA VAL A 273 31.74 28.79 3.82
C VAL A 273 30.95 30.10 3.63
N ALA A 274 31.45 30.99 2.78
CA ALA A 274 30.81 32.28 2.52
C ALA A 274 29.34 32.08 2.11
N GLY A 275 28.41 32.74 2.82
CA GLY A 275 26.97 32.66 2.56
C GLY A 275 26.16 31.75 3.50
N VAL A 276 26.81 30.95 4.35
CA VAL A 276 26.12 30.12 5.36
C VAL A 276 25.98 30.88 6.68
N THR A 277 24.76 30.99 7.20
CA THR A 277 24.52 31.62 8.51
C THR A 277 24.95 30.69 9.64
N ASN A 278 25.37 31.24 10.78
CA ASN A 278 25.76 30.46 11.95
C ASN A 278 24.66 29.49 12.42
N ILE A 279 23.39 29.85 12.22
CA ILE A 279 22.23 29.02 12.58
C ILE A 279 22.10 27.83 11.63
N ALA A 280 22.20 28.06 10.32
CA ALA A 280 22.11 27.00 9.32
C ALA A 280 23.21 25.94 9.52
N ARG A 281 24.43 26.41 9.81
CA ARG A 281 25.54 25.51 10.09
C ARG A 281 25.34 24.70 11.37
N LEU A 282 24.87 25.33 12.45
CA LEU A 282 24.60 24.60 13.69
C LEU A 282 23.54 23.50 13.47
N SER A 283 22.53 23.78 12.64
CA SER A 283 21.53 22.78 12.25
C SER A 283 22.13 21.61 11.47
N GLU A 284 23.01 21.88 10.50
CA GLU A 284 23.72 20.82 9.76
C GLU A 284 24.56 19.94 10.68
N MET A 285 25.29 20.55 11.62
CA MET A 285 26.10 19.82 12.61
C MET A 285 25.24 18.98 13.56
N LEU A 286 24.09 19.51 13.99
CA LEU A 286 23.10 18.79 14.80
C LEU A 286 22.53 17.58 14.06
N ASP A 287 22.32 17.68 12.75
CA ASP A 287 21.82 16.59 11.92
C ASP A 287 22.90 15.55 11.58
N ALA A 288 24.17 15.96 11.48
CA ALA A 288 25.29 15.09 11.14
C ALA A 288 25.95 14.38 12.34
N ALA A 289 25.61 14.76 13.58
CA ALA A 289 26.23 14.21 14.78
C ALA A 289 25.63 12.86 15.21
N ALA A 290 26.51 11.88 15.44
CA ALA A 290 26.19 10.61 16.09
C ALA A 290 26.06 10.76 17.60
N ILE A 291 26.93 11.60 18.15
CA ILE A 291 27.16 11.85 19.57
C ILE A 291 27.78 13.25 19.71
N ALA A 292 27.55 13.90 20.85
CA ALA A 292 28.16 15.18 21.19
C ALA A 292 28.98 15.05 22.47
N LEU A 293 30.23 15.54 22.42
CA LEU A 293 31.14 15.67 23.55
C LEU A 293 31.33 17.17 23.84
N LEU A 294 30.87 17.62 25.00
CA LEU A 294 30.83 19.04 25.35
C LEU A 294 31.86 19.33 26.44
N VAL A 295 32.96 20.00 26.07
CA VAL A 295 34.09 20.34 26.94
C VAL A 295 33.77 21.59 27.75
N MET A 296 33.62 21.40 29.06
CA MET A 296 33.26 22.43 30.03
C MET A 296 34.44 22.67 30.98
N THR A 297 35.13 23.80 30.77
CA THR A 297 36.25 24.26 31.58
C THR A 297 35.89 25.51 32.37
N ALA A 298 36.57 25.76 33.48
CA ALA A 298 36.34 26.92 34.35
C ALA A 298 36.84 28.22 33.68
N GLU A 299 35.99 28.87 32.88
CA GLU A 299 36.38 30.02 32.05
C GLU A 299 35.76 31.36 32.47
N ASP A 300 34.49 31.38 32.86
CA ASP A 300 33.77 32.61 33.16
C ASP A 300 33.59 32.73 34.68
N GLU A 301 34.15 33.80 35.27
CA GLU A 301 34.03 34.08 36.71
C GLU A 301 32.67 34.71 37.03
N MET A 302 32.01 34.21 38.07
CA MET A 302 30.73 34.68 38.56
C MET A 302 30.90 35.75 39.64
N ALA A 303 29.83 36.51 39.90
CA ALA A 303 29.83 37.58 40.90
C ALA A 303 30.08 37.09 42.34
N ASP A 304 29.92 35.79 42.60
CA ASP A 304 30.18 35.12 43.88
C ASP A 304 31.58 34.47 43.97
N GLY A 305 32.42 34.64 42.94
CA GLY A 305 33.76 34.05 42.85
C GLY A 305 33.79 32.59 42.39
N ALA A 306 32.64 31.98 42.09
CA ALA A 306 32.60 30.70 41.40
C ALA A 306 33.04 30.87 39.94
N VAL A 307 33.56 29.80 39.32
CA VAL A 307 33.95 29.83 37.90
C VAL A 307 33.13 28.79 37.15
N GLN A 308 32.48 29.19 36.08
CA GLN A 308 31.57 28.35 35.30
C GLN A 308 32.06 28.12 33.87
N ALA A 309 31.45 27.14 33.22
CA ALA A 309 31.63 26.88 31.80
C ALA A 309 31.07 28.04 30.98
N ARG A 310 31.67 28.24 29.80
CA ARG A 310 31.26 29.29 28.89
C ARG A 310 29.81 29.12 28.44
N MET A 311 29.04 30.21 28.44
CA MET A 311 27.58 30.16 28.20
C MET A 311 27.19 29.56 26.83
N ASN A 312 28.02 29.72 25.80
CA ASN A 312 27.78 29.10 24.49
C ASN A 312 27.82 27.56 24.56
N VAL A 313 28.72 26.98 25.35
CA VAL A 313 28.83 25.53 25.52
C VAL A 313 27.62 24.99 26.27
N VAL A 314 27.10 25.73 27.25
CA VAL A 314 25.86 25.39 27.95
C VAL A 314 24.66 25.40 26.99
N HIS A 315 24.60 26.39 26.09
CA HIS A 315 23.56 26.46 25.06
C HIS A 315 23.65 25.29 24.05
N GLU A 316 24.85 24.99 23.56
CA GLU A 316 25.10 23.84 22.68
C GLU A 316 24.74 22.52 23.36
N ALA A 317 25.06 22.36 24.64
CA ALA A 317 24.68 21.17 25.42
C ALA A 317 23.17 20.96 25.42
N GLY A 318 22.39 22.03 25.65
CA GLY A 318 20.93 21.97 25.59
C GLY A 318 20.40 21.60 24.20
N LEU A 319 20.98 22.14 23.13
CA LEU A 319 20.59 21.83 21.76
C LEU A 319 20.86 20.37 21.38
N PHE A 320 22.05 19.86 21.68
CA PHE A 320 22.41 18.47 21.39
C PHE A 320 21.66 17.47 22.26
N GLN A 321 21.30 17.84 23.50
CA GLN A 321 20.39 17.04 24.32
C GLN A 321 19.00 16.93 23.69
N GLY A 322 18.45 18.04 23.21
CA GLY A 322 17.16 18.05 22.50
C GLY A 322 17.18 17.20 21.23
N ARG A 323 18.32 17.14 20.52
CA ARG A 323 18.46 16.43 19.24
C ARG A 323 18.86 14.95 19.35
N LEU A 324 19.77 14.61 20.25
CA LEU A 324 20.39 13.28 20.39
C LEU A 324 19.96 12.51 21.65
N GLY A 325 19.35 13.19 22.63
CA GLY A 325 18.98 12.61 23.92
C GLY A 325 20.13 12.52 24.93
N PHE A 326 19.78 12.20 26.18
CA PHE A 326 20.70 12.25 27.33
C PHE A 326 21.85 11.22 27.30
N THR A 327 21.70 10.12 26.56
CA THR A 327 22.75 9.10 26.44
C THR A 327 23.82 9.46 25.43
N ARG A 328 23.54 10.39 24.49
CA ARG A 328 24.43 10.74 23.38
C ARG A 328 24.92 12.20 23.41
N ALA A 329 24.54 12.98 24.41
CA ALA A 329 25.11 14.29 24.69
C ALA A 329 25.86 14.23 26.03
N ILE A 330 27.19 14.11 25.97
CA ILE A 330 28.05 13.86 27.13
C ILE A 330 28.79 15.13 27.53
N LEU A 331 28.71 15.46 28.82
CA LEU A 331 29.45 16.58 29.38
C LEU A 331 30.82 16.11 29.88
N LEU A 332 31.89 16.73 29.37
CA LEU A 332 33.24 16.58 29.92
C LEU A 332 33.49 17.78 30.83
N LEU A 333 33.40 17.58 32.14
CA LEU A 333 33.44 18.66 33.12
C LEU A 333 34.78 18.70 33.86
N GLU A 334 35.46 19.83 33.77
CA GLU A 334 36.70 20.09 34.51
C GLU A 334 36.43 20.24 36.02
N GLU A 335 37.26 19.60 36.84
CA GLU A 335 37.23 19.80 38.29
C GLU A 335 37.47 21.27 38.67
N GLY A 336 36.56 21.82 39.48
CA GLY A 336 36.57 23.23 39.87
C GLY A 336 35.73 24.14 38.98
N CYS A 337 35.14 23.62 37.90
CA CYS A 337 34.07 24.28 37.17
C CYS A 337 32.73 24.06 37.87
N ALA A 338 31.97 25.13 38.09
CA ALA A 338 30.65 25.07 38.68
C ALA A 338 29.66 24.30 37.77
N GLU A 339 28.82 23.48 38.40
CA GLU A 339 27.69 22.82 37.73
C GLU A 339 26.54 23.81 37.57
N PHE A 340 25.81 23.69 36.45
CA PHE A 340 24.56 24.43 36.28
C PHE A 340 23.39 23.65 36.88
N SER A 341 22.34 24.36 37.31
CA SER A 341 21.21 23.80 38.06
C SER A 341 20.44 22.67 37.35
N ASN A 342 20.60 22.56 36.03
CA ASN A 342 19.81 21.65 35.19
C ASN A 342 20.56 20.36 34.79
N VAL A 343 21.69 20.01 35.42
CA VAL A 343 22.47 18.82 35.04
C VAL A 343 21.97 17.51 35.65
N GLN A 344 20.92 17.53 36.49
CA GLN A 344 20.36 16.31 37.08
C GLN A 344 19.74 15.40 35.99
N GLY A 345 20.49 14.39 35.55
CA GLY A 345 20.08 13.41 34.53
C GLY A 345 21.06 13.24 33.36
N LEU A 346 22.17 13.98 33.31
CA LEU A 346 23.15 13.90 32.23
C LEU A 346 24.32 12.96 32.55
N GLY A 347 24.81 12.27 31.51
CA GLY A 347 26.10 11.60 31.55
C GLY A 347 27.21 12.64 31.68
N GLN A 348 27.79 12.76 32.86
CA GLN A 348 28.98 13.58 33.12
C GLN A 348 30.20 12.68 33.21
N ILE A 349 31.28 13.08 32.54
CA ILE A 349 32.62 12.54 32.74
C ILE A 349 33.45 13.69 33.33
N ARG A 350 34.03 13.48 34.51
CA ARG A 350 34.86 14.49 35.16
C ARG A 350 36.33 14.27 34.84
N PHE A 351 37.08 15.36 34.71
CA PHE A 351 38.52 15.28 34.53
C PHE A 351 39.26 16.32 35.39
N PRO A 352 40.49 16.03 35.84
CA PRO A 352 41.27 16.97 36.64
C PRO A 352 41.62 18.25 35.88
N LYS A 353 41.75 19.36 36.59
CA LYS A 353 42.09 20.67 36.00
C LYS A 353 43.27 20.59 35.02
N GLY A 354 43.05 21.03 33.78
CA GLY A 354 44.06 21.01 32.72
C GLY A 354 44.43 19.63 32.16
N LYS A 355 43.74 18.54 32.52
CA LYS A 355 44.08 17.16 32.12
C LYS A 355 42.89 16.40 31.51
N ILE A 356 42.41 16.83 30.34
CA ILE A 356 41.25 16.21 29.66
C ILE A 356 41.52 14.75 29.26
N ALA A 357 42.78 14.36 29.01
CA ALA A 357 43.14 12.98 28.69
C ALA A 357 42.68 11.94 29.73
N ALA A 358 42.46 12.35 30.98
CA ALA A 358 41.90 11.47 32.02
C ALA A 358 40.48 10.97 31.69
N ALA A 359 39.72 11.72 30.88
CA ALA A 359 38.37 11.36 30.45
C ALA A 359 38.32 10.35 29.29
N PHE A 360 39.43 10.13 28.58
CA PHE A 360 39.41 9.43 27.28
C PHE A 360 38.96 7.98 27.36
N GLU A 361 39.29 7.26 28.44
CA GLU A 361 38.85 5.88 28.64
C GLU A 361 37.33 5.80 28.86
N GLU A 362 36.76 6.74 29.62
CA GLU A 362 35.31 6.79 29.81
C GLU A 362 34.59 7.22 28.53
N VAL A 363 35.17 8.18 27.78
CA VAL A 363 34.67 8.55 26.45
C VAL A 363 34.66 7.34 25.52
N ARG A 364 35.73 6.54 25.50
CA ARG A 364 35.80 5.31 24.69
C ARG A 364 34.66 4.34 25.05
N ARG A 365 34.45 4.07 26.34
CA ARG A 365 33.38 3.18 26.81
C ARG A 365 31.99 3.68 26.43
N VAL A 366 31.77 4.99 26.44
CA VAL A 366 30.50 5.57 25.97
C VAL A 366 30.34 5.34 24.47
N LEU A 367 31.38 5.56 23.67
CA LEU A 367 31.33 5.33 22.23
C LEU A 367 31.10 3.86 21.87
N GLU A 368 31.71 2.93 22.62
CA GLU A 368 31.45 1.47 22.50
C GLU A 368 30.01 1.12 22.87
N ARG A 369 29.50 1.67 23.98
CA ARG A 369 28.11 1.47 24.43
C ARG A 369 27.10 1.93 23.38
N GLU A 370 27.38 3.05 22.72
CA GLU A 370 26.53 3.61 21.66
C GLU A 370 26.75 2.96 20.28
N GLY A 371 27.68 2.00 20.18
CA GLY A 371 27.95 1.25 18.95
C GLY A 371 28.69 2.05 17.87
N LEU A 372 29.41 3.10 18.25
CA LEU A 372 30.16 3.95 17.32
C LEU A 372 31.58 3.42 17.04
N ILE A 373 32.10 2.56 17.91
CA ILE A 373 33.38 1.86 17.75
C ILE A 373 33.26 0.43 18.28
N ASP A 374 34.03 -0.50 17.71
CA ASP A 374 34.06 -1.89 18.17
C ASP A 374 34.75 -2.02 19.54
N GLY A 375 34.11 -2.72 20.47
CA GLY A 375 34.71 -3.11 21.74
C GLY A 375 35.83 -4.12 21.51
N LYS A 376 37.08 -3.71 21.76
CA LYS A 376 38.24 -4.59 21.81
C LYS A 376 38.74 -4.73 23.23
#